data_AF-A0A3D5QD31-F1
#
_entry.id   AF-A0A3D5QD31-F1
#
_cell.length_a   1.000
_cell.length_b   1.000
_cell.length_c   1.000
_cell.angle_alpha   90.00
_cell.angle_beta   90.00
_cell.angle_gamma   90.00
#
_symmetry.space_group_name_H-M   'P 1'
#
loop_
_entity.id
_entity.type
_entity.pdbx_description
1 polymer ?
#
loop_
_entity_poly.entity_id
_entity_poly.type
_entity_poly.pdbx_seq_one_letter_code
_entity_poly.pdbx_strand_id
1 'polypeptide(L)'
;MNIEELIRIHDRNQFEIKLGYLINHKKKKTEYDINLYFFLPNNLGINRYNYSNSQFFEDLYGYVRLITPKSSLPDLTERIKNIINFMSLKKDTIDKHFGYINYELKITICSYRAYLRDFAKKVKNNHYSNENINNLVKEIQAFRQEIKKLPG
;
A
#
# COMPACT_ATOMS: atom_id res chain seq x y z
N MET A 1 -4.97 -15.31 8.58
CA MET A 1 -4.55 -13.95 8.94
C MET A 1 -4.15 -14.00 10.41
N ASN A 2 -2.92 -13.62 10.76
CA ASN A 2 -2.42 -13.79 12.12
C ASN A 2 -2.94 -12.65 13.00
N ILE A 3 -3.45 -12.94 14.21
CA ILE A 3 -4.11 -11.95 15.09
C ILE A 3 -3.12 -10.83 15.51
N GLU A 4 -1.84 -11.15 15.63
CA GLU A 4 -0.77 -10.21 15.98
C GLU A 4 -0.52 -9.13 14.92
N GLU A 5 -0.90 -9.34 13.65
CA GLU A 5 -0.82 -8.29 12.62
C GLU A 5 -1.99 -7.30 12.68
N LEU A 6 -3.07 -7.70 13.37
CA LEU A 6 -4.37 -7.06 13.38
C LEU A 6 -4.46 -5.98 14.47
N ILE A 7 -3.78 -6.16 15.61
CA ILE A 7 -3.76 -5.22 16.72
C ILE A 7 -2.31 -4.87 17.06
N ARG A 8 -2.00 -3.57 17.13
CA ARG A 8 -0.68 -3.06 17.54
C ARG A 8 -0.84 -2.10 18.71
N ILE A 9 -0.18 -2.41 19.82
CA ILE A 9 -0.03 -1.47 20.95
C ILE A 9 1.02 -0.43 20.55
N HIS A 10 0.65 0.86 20.54
CA HIS A 10 1.58 1.96 20.22
C HIS A 10 2.27 2.47 21.46
N ASP A 11 1.51 2.71 22.53
CA ASP A 11 2.01 3.16 23.83
C ASP A 11 1.07 2.70 24.96
N ARG A 12 1.20 3.31 26.15
CA ARG A 12 0.41 2.96 27.34
C ARG A 12 -1.09 3.28 27.20
N ASN A 13 -1.46 4.17 26.29
CA ASN A 13 -2.80 4.74 26.19
C ASN A 13 -3.45 4.50 24.82
N GLN A 14 -2.69 4.03 23.83
CA GLN A 14 -3.16 3.89 22.46
C GLN A 14 -2.83 2.53 21.86
N PHE A 15 -3.80 1.97 21.14
CA PHE A 15 -3.61 0.81 20.28
C PHE A 15 -4.27 1.07 18.92
N GLU A 16 -3.75 0.41 17.88
CA GLU A 16 -4.24 0.50 16.50
C GLU A 16 -4.77 -0.86 16.06
N ILE A 17 -5.92 -0.85 15.38
CA ILE A 17 -6.49 -2.02 14.72
C ILE A 17 -6.33 -1.85 13.21
N LYS A 18 -5.70 -2.83 12.55
CA LYS A 18 -5.50 -2.87 11.10
C LYS A 18 -6.41 -3.91 10.47
N LEU A 19 -7.34 -3.43 9.65
CA LEU A 19 -8.27 -4.27 8.90
C LEU A 19 -7.95 -4.18 7.41
N GLY A 20 -7.93 -5.33 6.74
CA GLY A 20 -7.77 -5.43 5.30
C GLY A 20 -9.12 -5.70 4.64
N TYR A 21 -9.50 -4.87 3.66
CA TYR A 21 -10.68 -5.09 2.84
C TYR A 21 -10.27 -5.22 1.36
N LEU A 22 -10.70 -6.31 0.71
CA LEU A 22 -10.42 -6.53 -0.71
C LEU A 22 -11.44 -5.75 -1.56
N ILE A 23 -10.94 -4.87 -2.41
CA ILE A 23 -11.76 -4.07 -3.31
C ILE A 23 -12.14 -4.92 -4.53
N ASN A 24 -13.43 -4.95 -4.88
CA ASN A 24 -13.87 -5.55 -6.12
C ASN A 24 -13.66 -4.57 -7.28
N HIS A 25 -12.60 -4.80 -8.06
CA HIS A 25 -12.22 -3.95 -9.20
C HIS A 25 -13.28 -3.87 -10.32
N LYS A 26 -14.30 -4.74 -10.32
CA LYS A 26 -15.41 -4.67 -11.29
C LYS A 26 -16.46 -3.62 -10.90
N LYS A 27 -16.47 -3.14 -9.65
CA LYS A 27 -17.43 -2.13 -9.18
C LYS A 27 -16.79 -0.75 -9.19
N LYS A 28 -17.50 0.25 -9.73
CA LYS A 28 -17.06 1.66 -9.72
C LYS A 28 -17.03 2.27 -8.31
N LYS A 29 -17.86 1.78 -7.40
CA LYS A 29 -17.91 2.18 -6.00
C LYS A 29 -17.86 0.93 -5.11
N THR A 30 -17.15 1.04 -4.00
CA THR A 30 -17.08 0.00 -2.97
C THR A 30 -17.54 0.62 -1.66
N GLU A 31 -18.60 0.04 -1.10
CA GLU A 31 -19.07 0.32 0.25
C GLU A 31 -18.59 -0.83 1.14
N TYR A 32 -18.18 -0.51 2.36
CA TYR A 32 -17.72 -1.50 3.33
C TYR A 32 -18.26 -1.13 4.71
N ASP A 33 -18.72 -2.14 5.44
CA ASP A 33 -19.18 -2.02 6.82
C ASP A 33 -18.27 -2.84 7.72
N ILE A 34 -17.91 -2.27 8.87
CA ILE A 34 -17.06 -2.91 9.87
C ILE A 34 -17.80 -2.90 11.20
N ASN A 35 -18.05 -4.10 11.74
CA ASN A 35 -18.56 -4.27 13.09
C ASN A 35 -17.41 -4.70 14.01
N LEU A 36 -17.14 -3.89 15.04
CA LEU A 36 -16.11 -4.17 16.05
C LEU A 36 -16.79 -4.39 17.41
N TYR A 37 -16.38 -5.46 18.09
CA TYR A 37 -16.84 -5.79 19.44
C TYR A 37 -15.63 -5.82 20.38
N PHE A 38 -15.69 -5.01 21.44
CA PHE A 38 -14.65 -4.95 22.47
C PHE A 38 -15.15 -5.55 23.76
N PHE A 39 -14.30 -6.36 24.40
CA PHE A 39 -14.50 -6.84 25.76
C PHE A 39 -13.49 -6.15 26.66
N LEU A 40 -13.97 -5.22 27.47
CA LEU A 40 -13.15 -4.47 28.42
C LEU A 40 -13.31 -5.10 29.80
N PRO A 41 -12.22 -5.50 30.48
CA PRO A 41 -12.33 -6.04 31.82
C PRO A 41 -12.80 -4.98 32.82
N ASN A 42 -13.68 -5.39 33.73
CA ASN A 42 -14.33 -4.49 34.70
C ASN A 42 -13.34 -3.72 35.59
N ASN A 43 -12.13 -4.26 35.79
CA ASN A 43 -11.08 -3.63 36.59
C ASN A 43 -10.51 -2.34 35.98
N LEU A 44 -10.73 -2.08 34.68
CA LEU A 44 -10.39 -0.80 34.04
C LEU A 44 -11.33 0.33 34.50
N GLY A 45 -12.45 -0.02 35.15
CA GLY A 45 -13.42 0.93 35.64
C GLY A 45 -14.25 1.62 34.55
N ILE A 46 -14.06 1.29 33.27
CA ILE A 46 -14.74 1.94 32.14
C ILE A 46 -16.24 1.66 32.19
N ASN A 47 -17.05 2.72 32.25
CA ASN A 47 -18.50 2.66 32.28
C ASN A 47 -19.10 3.99 31.74
N ARG A 48 -20.41 4.00 31.50
CA ARG A 48 -21.12 5.16 30.93
C ARG A 48 -20.98 6.48 31.69
N TYR A 49 -20.59 6.45 32.97
CA TYR A 49 -20.44 7.64 33.81
C TYR A 49 -19.04 8.26 33.73
N ASN A 50 -18.00 7.45 33.42
CA ASN A 50 -16.62 7.95 33.30
C ASN A 50 -16.04 7.87 31.88
N TYR A 51 -16.72 7.17 30.98
CA TYR A 51 -16.41 7.13 29.56
C TYR A 51 -17.69 6.96 28.76
N SER A 52 -18.23 8.09 28.33
CA SER A 52 -19.47 8.15 27.57
C SER A 52 -19.28 7.71 26.11
N ASN A 53 -20.39 7.41 25.44
CA ASN A 53 -20.35 7.06 24.01
C ASN A 53 -19.75 8.18 23.15
N SER A 54 -20.02 9.46 23.47
CA SER A 54 -19.44 10.58 22.71
C SER A 54 -17.93 10.63 22.85
N GLN A 55 -17.42 10.46 24.07
CA GLN A 55 -15.97 10.40 24.32
C GLN A 55 -15.34 9.22 23.57
N PHE A 56 -16.01 8.05 23.52
CA PHE A 56 -15.52 6.93 22.72
C PHE A 56 -15.35 7.27 21.24
N PHE A 57 -16.30 8.00 20.64
CA PHE A 57 -16.20 8.41 19.24
C PHE A 57 -15.19 9.54 19.02
N GLU A 58 -14.99 10.43 20.00
CA GLU A 58 -13.96 11.48 19.96
C GLU A 58 -12.54 10.89 20.00
N ASP A 59 -12.34 9.80 20.74
CA ASP A 59 -11.06 9.09 20.83
C ASP A 59 -10.81 8.13 19.65
N LEU A 60 -11.81 7.89 18.80
CA LEU A 60 -11.70 6.99 17.66
C LEU A 60 -11.21 7.72 16.40
N TYR A 61 -9.99 7.39 15.98
CA TYR A 61 -9.42 7.89 14.73
C TYR A 61 -9.47 6.82 13.63
N GLY A 62 -10.36 7.02 12.65
CA GLY A 62 -10.48 6.15 11.48
C GLY A 62 -9.65 6.66 10.29
N TYR A 63 -8.65 5.89 9.86
CA TYR A 63 -7.90 6.18 8.63
C TYR A 63 -8.12 5.09 7.59
N VAL A 64 -8.46 5.50 6.37
CA VAL A 64 -8.52 4.61 5.21
C VAL A 64 -7.27 4.82 4.38
N ARG A 65 -6.55 3.73 4.10
CA ARG A 65 -5.41 3.74 3.18
C ARG A 65 -5.59 2.69 2.09
N LEU A 66 -5.32 3.08 0.85
CA LEU A 66 -5.12 2.11 -0.22
C LEU A 66 -3.78 1.43 -0.01
N ILE A 67 -3.79 0.09 -0.03
CA ILE A 67 -2.56 -0.67 0.03
C ILE A 67 -1.95 -0.69 -1.37
N THR A 68 -0.71 -0.22 -1.47
CA THR A 68 0.07 -0.39 -2.69
C THR A 68 0.21 -1.88 -2.98
N PRO A 69 -0.19 -2.36 -4.17
CA PRO A 69 -0.08 -3.77 -4.49
C PRO A 69 1.37 -4.22 -4.41
N LYS A 70 1.61 -5.41 -3.85
CA LYS A 70 2.93 -6.03 -3.91
C LYS A 70 3.17 -6.39 -5.37
N SER A 71 4.14 -5.73 -6.01
CA SER A 71 4.53 -5.99 -7.38
C SER A 71 5.99 -6.41 -7.40
N SER A 72 6.30 -7.43 -8.20
CA SER A 72 7.70 -7.76 -8.49
C SER A 72 8.30 -6.69 -9.41
N LEU A 73 9.63 -6.63 -9.49
CA LEU A 73 10.28 -5.69 -10.39
C LEU A 73 10.02 -5.97 -11.88
N PRO A 74 9.92 -7.25 -12.32
CA PRO A 74 9.41 -7.60 -13.64
C PRO A 74 8.00 -7.04 -13.91
N ASP A 75 7.06 -7.17 -12.98
CA ASP A 75 5.70 -6.65 -13.16
C ASP A 75 5.71 -5.13 -13.34
N LEU A 76 6.53 -4.42 -12.56
CA LEU A 76 6.67 -2.96 -12.67
C LEU A 76 7.30 -2.55 -14.01
N THR A 77 8.26 -3.32 -14.49
CA THR A 77 8.89 -3.11 -15.81
C THR A 77 7.87 -3.25 -16.92
N GLU A 78 7.06 -4.31 -16.88
CA GLU A 78 6.00 -4.55 -17.85
C GLU A 78 4.92 -3.45 -17.80
N ARG A 79 4.58 -2.99 -16.60
CA ARG A 79 3.66 -1.86 -16.39
C ARG A 79 4.16 -0.58 -17.06
N ILE A 80 5.44 -0.24 -16.90
CA ILE A 80 6.05 0.92 -17.58
C ILE A 80 6.03 0.75 -19.10
N LYS A 81 6.40 -0.42 -19.62
CA LYS A 81 6.34 -0.70 -21.07
C LYS A 81 4.94 -0.49 -21.63
N ASN A 82 3.92 -0.97 -20.92
CA ASN A 82 2.52 -0.79 -21.31
C ASN A 82 2.11 0.69 -21.32
N ILE A 83 2.54 1.48 -20.34
CA ILE A 83 2.30 2.94 -20.32
C ILE A 83 2.98 3.62 -21.51
N ILE A 84 4.25 3.30 -21.79
CA ILE A 84 5.00 3.88 -22.92
C ILE A 84 4.30 3.55 -24.24
N ASN A 85 3.92 2.28 -24.44
CA ASN A 85 3.19 1.86 -25.63
C ASN A 85 1.83 2.57 -25.74
N PHE A 86 1.10 2.71 -24.64
CA PHE A 86 -0.17 3.44 -24.61
C PHE A 86 0.01 4.92 -24.99
N MET A 87 1.02 5.60 -24.45
CA MET A 87 1.34 6.99 -24.78
C MET A 87 1.72 7.16 -26.25
N SER A 88 2.48 6.21 -26.81
CA SER A 88 2.81 6.14 -28.23
C SER A 88 1.55 6.01 -29.10
N LEU A 89 0.66 5.07 -28.77
CA LEU A 89 -0.57 4.79 -29.53
C LEU A 89 -1.62 5.91 -29.42
N LYS A 90 -1.61 6.70 -28.34
CA LYS A 90 -2.59 7.76 -28.05
C LYS A 90 -1.98 9.15 -28.10
N LYS A 91 -0.87 9.33 -28.83
CA LYS A 91 -0.08 10.57 -28.86
C LYS A 91 -0.92 11.82 -29.13
N ASP A 92 -1.85 11.76 -30.08
CA ASP A 92 -2.68 12.90 -30.49
C ASP A 92 -3.84 13.22 -29.52
N THR A 93 -4.12 12.33 -28.58
CA THR A 93 -5.22 12.47 -27.60
C THR A 93 -4.74 12.24 -26.17
N ILE A 94 -3.46 12.48 -25.90
CA ILE A 94 -2.84 12.15 -24.62
C ILE A 94 -3.47 12.91 -23.45
N ASP A 95 -3.88 14.15 -23.69
CA ASP A 95 -4.54 15.03 -22.72
C ASP A 95 -5.85 14.43 -22.19
N LYS A 96 -6.60 13.72 -23.05
CA LYS A 96 -7.84 13.03 -22.67
C LYS A 96 -7.60 11.83 -21.74
N HIS A 97 -6.36 11.36 -21.67
CA HIS A 97 -5.95 10.20 -20.88
C HIS A 97 -5.02 10.56 -19.72
N PHE A 98 -4.81 11.85 -19.43
CA PHE A 98 -3.93 12.31 -18.35
C PHE A 98 -4.26 11.65 -17.00
N GLY A 99 -5.55 11.56 -16.65
CA GLY A 99 -5.97 10.94 -15.38
C GLY A 99 -5.53 9.48 -15.24
N TYR A 100 -5.67 8.69 -16.31
CA TYR A 100 -5.24 7.29 -16.35
C TYR A 100 -3.71 7.19 -16.28
N ILE A 101 -2.98 7.92 -17.13
CA ILE A 101 -1.52 7.90 -17.18
C ILE A 101 -0.93 8.31 -15.83
N ASN A 102 -1.45 9.39 -15.23
CA ASN A 102 -1.01 9.88 -13.92
C ASN A 102 -1.25 8.85 -12.81
N TYR A 103 -2.42 8.21 -12.79
CA TYR A 103 -2.71 7.13 -11.85
C TYR A 103 -1.72 5.96 -12.00
N GLU A 104 -1.52 5.51 -13.23
CA GLU A 104 -0.64 4.39 -13.57
C GLU A 104 0.83 4.69 -13.20
N LEU A 105 1.33 5.90 -13.47
CA LEU A 105 2.67 6.30 -13.06
C LEU A 105 2.80 6.38 -11.53
N LYS A 106 1.81 6.96 -10.84
CA LYS A 106 1.80 7.08 -9.38
C LYS A 106 1.80 5.72 -8.68
N ILE A 107 0.99 4.77 -9.13
CA ILE A 107 0.95 3.47 -8.48
C ILE A 107 2.24 2.69 -8.77
N THR A 108 2.79 2.79 -9.99
CA THR A 108 4.08 2.18 -10.34
C THR A 108 5.22 2.71 -9.46
N ILE A 109 5.32 4.03 -9.27
CA ILE A 109 6.40 4.63 -8.47
C ILE A 109 6.24 4.31 -6.98
N CYS A 110 5.01 4.29 -6.47
CA CYS A 110 4.73 3.87 -5.10
C CYS A 110 5.10 2.40 -4.85
N SER A 111 4.75 1.51 -5.79
CA SER A 111 5.11 0.09 -5.74
C SER A 111 6.62 -0.11 -5.81
N TYR A 112 7.31 0.62 -6.69
CA TYR A 112 8.77 0.59 -6.78
C TYR A 112 9.44 1.04 -5.48
N ARG A 113 8.97 2.14 -4.88
CA ARG A 113 9.47 2.63 -3.58
C ARG A 113 9.26 1.58 -2.48
N ALA A 114 8.09 0.94 -2.44
CA ALA A 114 7.79 -0.12 -1.48
C ALA A 114 8.72 -1.32 -1.67
N TYR A 115 8.94 -1.76 -2.92
CA TYR A 115 9.88 -2.82 -3.26
C TYR A 115 11.29 -2.51 -2.76
N LEU A 116 11.82 -1.32 -3.04
CA LEU A 116 13.18 -0.93 -2.62
C LEU A 116 13.33 -0.91 -1.09
N ARG A 117 12.31 -0.43 -0.37
CA ARG A 117 12.31 -0.42 1.09
C ARG A 117 12.35 -1.84 1.65
N ASP A 118 11.54 -2.73 1.11
CA ASP A 118 11.45 -4.11 1.57
C ASP A 118 12.73 -4.89 1.21
N PHE A 119 13.33 -4.61 0.05
CA PHE A 119 14.66 -5.09 -0.31
C PHE A 119 15.72 -4.63 0.70
N ALA A 120 15.80 -3.33 1.00
CA ALA A 120 16.79 -2.79 1.94
C ALA A 120 16.69 -3.44 3.33
N LYS A 121 15.46 -3.69 3.81
CA LYS A 121 15.23 -4.43 5.07
C LYS A 121 15.76 -5.85 5.02
N LYS A 122 15.50 -6.58 3.94
CA LYS A 122 15.95 -7.97 3.81
C LYS A 122 17.48 -8.08 3.67
N VAL A 123 18.12 -7.14 2.97
CA VAL A 123 19.60 -7.06 2.90
C VAL A 123 20.18 -6.83 4.29
N LYS A 124 19.64 -5.88 5.04
CA LYS A 124 20.09 -5.58 6.42
C LYS A 124 19.99 -6.78 7.36
N ASN A 125 19.01 -7.66 7.13
CA ASN A 125 18.78 -8.84 7.95
C ASN A 125 19.58 -10.08 7.48
N ASN A 126 20.60 -9.92 6.61
CA ASN A 126 21.44 -10.99 6.07
C ASN A 126 20.68 -12.15 5.38
N HIS A 127 19.46 -11.90 4.91
CA HIS A 127 18.63 -12.92 4.24
C HIS A 127 18.93 -13.06 2.73
N TYR A 128 20.10 -12.61 2.25
CA TYR A 128 20.43 -12.60 0.82
C TYR A 128 21.79 -13.26 0.56
N SER A 129 21.82 -14.20 -0.39
CA SER A 129 23.06 -14.65 -1.03
C SER A 129 23.57 -13.58 -2.00
N ASN A 130 24.89 -13.55 -2.26
CA ASN A 130 25.50 -12.63 -3.22
C ASN A 130 24.90 -12.75 -4.64
N GLU A 131 24.49 -13.95 -5.03
CA GLU A 131 23.83 -14.21 -6.32
C GLU A 131 22.47 -13.49 -6.43
N ASN A 132 21.67 -13.54 -5.36
CA ASN A 132 20.37 -12.88 -5.31
C ASN A 132 20.51 -11.35 -5.33
N ILE A 133 21.57 -10.79 -4.76
CA ILE A 133 21.87 -9.35 -4.84
C ILE A 133 22.19 -8.97 -6.29
N ASN A 134 23.03 -9.76 -6.97
CA ASN A 134 23.40 -9.49 -8.36
C ASN A 134 22.20 -9.55 -9.32
N ASN A 135 21.33 -10.54 -9.16
CA ASN A 135 20.10 -10.64 -9.96
C ASN A 135 19.20 -9.43 -9.74
N LEU A 136 19.05 -8.99 -8.50
CA LEU A 136 18.22 -7.83 -8.18
C LEU A 136 18.82 -6.52 -8.72
N VAL A 137 20.14 -6.35 -8.70
CA VAL A 137 20.79 -5.20 -9.34
C VAL A 137 20.51 -5.18 -10.84
N LYS A 138 20.57 -6.34 -11.52
CA LYS A 138 20.23 -6.44 -12.95
C LYS A 138 18.78 -6.06 -13.21
N GLU A 139 17.84 -6.54 -12.39
CA GLU A 139 16.42 -6.16 -12.51
C GLU A 139 16.26 -4.64 -12.33
N ILE A 140 16.89 -4.02 -11.32
CA ILE A 140 16.81 -2.57 -11.08
C ILE A 140 17.36 -1.79 -12.29
N GLN A 141 18.45 -2.25 -12.87
CA GLN A 141 19.02 -1.65 -14.07
C GLN A 141 18.03 -1.74 -15.24
N ALA A 142 17.43 -2.90 -15.49
CA ALA A 142 16.43 -3.09 -16.54
C ALA A 142 15.23 -2.15 -16.35
N PHE A 143 14.68 -2.06 -15.14
CA PHE A 143 13.58 -1.15 -14.81
C PHE A 143 13.94 0.32 -15.06
N ARG A 144 15.15 0.75 -14.66
CA ARG A 144 15.65 2.10 -14.90
C ARG A 144 15.80 2.42 -16.40
N GLN A 145 16.19 1.45 -17.22
CA GLN A 145 16.30 1.66 -18.67
C GLN A 145 14.92 1.90 -19.29
N GLU A 146 13.88 1.19 -18.83
CA GLU A 146 12.52 1.45 -19.32
C GLU A 146 12.00 2.82 -18.87
N ILE A 147 12.26 3.25 -17.63
CA ILE A 147 11.88 4.59 -17.17
C ILE A 147 12.46 5.69 -18.06
N LYS A 148 13.72 5.55 -18.51
CA LYS A 148 14.38 6.54 -19.39
C LYS A 148 13.70 6.72 -20.74
N LYS A 149 12.86 5.78 -21.16
CA LYS A 149 12.10 5.86 -22.42
C LYS A 149 10.80 6.63 -22.28
N LEU A 150 10.39 7.00 -21.06
CA LEU A 150 9.24 7.87 -20.87
C LEU A 150 9.53 9.25 -21.49
N PRO A 151 8.57 9.85 -22.21
CA PRO A 151 8.74 11.19 -22.76
C PRO A 151 8.86 12.21 -21.61
N GLY A 152 9.84 13.12 -21.74
CA GLY A 152 10.07 14.22 -20.81
C GLY A 152 9.16 15.42 -21.05
#